data_AF-A0A2V7YXL5-F1
#
_entry.id   AF-A0A2V7YXL5-F1
#
_cell.length_a   1.000
_cell.length_b   1.000
_cell.length_c   1.000
_cell.angle_alpha   90.00
_cell.angle_beta   90.00
_cell.angle_gamma   90.00
#
_symmetry.space_group_name_H-M   'P 1'
#
loop_
_entity.id
_entity.type
_entity.pdbx_description
1 polymer ?
#
loop_
_entity_poly.entity_id
_entity_poly.type
_entity_poly.pdbx_seq_one_letter_code
_entity_poly.pdbx_strand_id
1 'polypeptide(L)' 'MNSFQKAGVLIIRFMGAIIAAVGLLGPLYAAFTKAIGKHVPDYPDERWIGSIVWAVGGIVLVFAAKPLGRLLGRGLE' A
#
# COMPACT_ATOMS: atom_id res chain seq x y z
N MET A 1 -6.93 -21.49 -11.71
CA MET A 1 -7.22 -20.05 -11.51
C MET A 1 -7.92 -19.49 -12.75
N ASN A 2 -9.23 -19.28 -12.65
CA ASN A 2 -10.07 -18.73 -13.72
C ASN A 2 -9.65 -17.27 -14.05
N SER A 3 -9.93 -16.78 -15.26
CA SER A 3 -9.72 -15.40 -15.70
C SER A 3 -10.29 -14.37 -14.72
N PHE A 4 -11.45 -14.62 -14.11
CA PHE A 4 -12.03 -13.75 -13.07
C PHE A 4 -11.16 -13.64 -11.81
N GLN A 5 -10.59 -14.75 -11.35
CA GLN A 5 -9.67 -14.75 -10.20
C GLN A 5 -8.37 -14.02 -10.52
N LYS A 6 -7.86 -14.16 -11.75
CA LYS A 6 -6.69 -13.39 -12.22
C LYS A 6 -6.97 -11.89 -12.22
N ALA A 7 -8.13 -11.47 -12.73
CA ALA A 7 -8.54 -10.07 -12.71
C ALA A 7 -8.68 -9.53 -11.28
N GLY A 8 -9.32 -10.29 -10.37
CA GLY A 8 -9.45 -9.91 -8.97
C GLY A 8 -8.10 -9.75 -8.26
N VAL A 9 -7.17 -10.68 -8.47
CA VAL A 9 -5.79 -10.57 -7.92
C VAL A 9 -5.08 -9.33 -8.46
N LEU A 10 -5.25 -9.01 -9.74
CA LEU A 10 -4.64 -7.84 -10.35
C LEU A 10 -5.20 -6.54 -9.75
N ILE A 11 -6.51 -6.45 -9.56
CA ILE A 11 -7.18 -5.29 -8.96
C ILE A 11 -6.69 -5.09 -7.51
N ILE A 12 -6.64 -6.14 -6.70
CA ILE A 12 -6.16 -6.05 -5.31
C ILE A 12 -4.70 -5.59 -5.26
N ARG A 13 -3.86 -6.08 -6.17
CA ARG A 13 -2.47 -5.60 -6.29
C ARG A 13 -2.40 -4.13 -6.67
N PHE A 14 -3.23 -3.69 -7.61
CA PHE A 14 -3.24 -2.30 -8.04
C PHE A 14 -3.70 -1.38 -6.90
N MET A 15 -4.76 -1.75 -6.20
CA MET A 15 -5.24 -1.05 -5.02
C MET A 15 -4.19 -1.01 -3.90
N GLY A 16 -3.56 -2.14 -3.61
CA GLY A 16 -2.49 -2.21 -2.61
C GLY A 16 -1.28 -1.35 -2.99
N ALA A 17 -0.90 -1.29 -4.27
CA ALA A 17 0.18 -0.43 -4.75
C ALA A 17 -0.17 1.06 -4.62
N ILE A 18 -1.41 1.45 -4.93
CA ILE A 18 -1.88 2.83 -4.75
C ILE A 18 -1.85 3.21 -3.26
N ILE A 19 -2.40 2.36 -2.40
CA ILE A 19 -2.40 2.57 -0.95
C ILE A 19 -0.97 2.71 -0.43
N ALA A 20 -0.07 1.84 -0.88
CA ALA A 20 1.33 1.89 -0.50
C ALA A 20 1.98 3.21 -0.92
N ALA A 21 1.76 3.63 -2.17
CA ALA A 21 2.29 4.88 -2.71
C ALA A 21 1.77 6.10 -1.94
N VAL A 22 0.46 6.17 -1.67
CA VAL A 22 -0.16 7.26 -0.90
C VAL A 22 0.40 7.32 0.53
N GLY A 23 0.55 6.18 1.19
CA GLY A 23 1.14 6.10 2.54
C GLY A 23 2.54 6.69 2.61
N LEU A 24 3.34 6.56 1.54
CA LEU A 24 4.70 7.07 1.47
C LEU A 24 4.82 8.57 1.13
N LEU A 25 3.77 9.22 0.60
CA LEU A 25 3.84 10.61 0.16
C LEU A 25 4.19 11.58 1.30
N GLY A 26 3.60 11.40 2.48
CA GLY A 26 3.89 12.21 3.67
C GLY A 26 5.36 12.12 4.12
N PRO A 27 5.85 10.90 4.41
CA PRO A 27 7.26 10.63 4.67
C PRO A 27 8.23 11.16 3.61
N LEU A 28 7.92 10.95 2.33
CA LEU A 28 8.73 11.44 1.21
C LEU A 28 8.80 12.96 1.19
N TYR A 29 7.66 13.63 1.35
CA TYR A 29 7.62 15.09 1.42
C TYR A 29 8.46 15.62 2.58
N ALA A 30 8.27 15.07 3.78
CA ALA A 30 9.01 15.47 4.98
C ALA A 30 10.52 15.22 4.84
N ALA A 31 10.92 14.07 4.30
CA ALA A 31 12.32 13.73 4.06
C ALA A 31 12.95 14.67 3.02
N PHE A 32 12.25 14.93 1.91
CA PHE A 32 12.74 15.81 0.84
C PHE A 32 12.89 17.26 1.33
N THR A 33 11.90 17.78 2.06
CA THR A 33 11.96 19.15 2.60
C THR A 33 13.08 19.32 3.64
N LYS A 34 13.33 18.31 4.49
CA LYS A 34 14.50 18.29 5.38
C LYS A 34 15.81 18.28 4.60
N ALA A 35 15.90 17.50 3.52
CA ALA A 35 17.10 17.39 2.69
C ALA A 35 17.47 18.70 1.98
N ILE A 36 16.49 19.52 1.61
CA ILE A 36 16.70 20.84 0.99
C ILE A 36 16.82 21.99 2.01
N GLY A 37 16.92 21.67 3.31
CA GLY A 37 17.13 22.66 4.37
C GLY A 37 15.94 23.60 4.64
N LYS A 38 14.73 23.25 4.16
CA LYS A 38 13.53 24.03 4.43
C LYS A 38 12.89 23.61 5.76
N HIS A 39 12.33 24.57 6.48
CA HIS A 39 11.58 24.29 7.69
C HIS A 39 10.34 23.46 7.34
N VAL A 40 10.24 22.26 7.91
CA VAL A 40 9.06 21.40 7.79
C VAL A 40 8.21 21.68 9.02
N PRO A 41 6.91 22.01 8.86
CA PRO A 41 6.00 22.05 9.99
C PRO A 41 6.09 20.73 10.75
N ASP A 42 6.10 20.77 12.09
CA ASP A 42 6.18 19.56 12.91
C ASP A 42 5.19 18.53 12.37
N TYR A 43 5.75 17.44 11.82
CA TYR A 43 4.96 16.35 11.28
C TYR A 43 4.65 15.44 12.46
N PRO A 44 3.41 15.44 12.97
CA PRO A 44 3.08 14.74 14.21
C PRO A 44 3.43 13.26 14.06
N ASP A 45 3.93 12.66 15.15
CA ASP A 45 4.34 11.26 15.15
C ASP A 45 3.18 10.33 14.75
N GLU A 46 1.94 10.71 15.08
CA GLU A 46 0.74 9.97 14.70
C GLU A 46 0.54 9.94 13.17
N ARG A 47 0.91 11.01 12.46
CA ARG A 47 0.85 11.03 11.00
C ARG A 47 1.95 10.17 10.38
N TRP A 48 3.14 10.14 10.97
CA TRP A 48 4.21 9.24 10.55
C TRP A 48 3.80 7.78 10.69
N ILE A 49 3.28 7.41 11.87
CA ILE A 49 2.81 6.06 12.16
C ILE A 49 1.68 5.69 11.20
N GLY A 50 0.68 6.56 11.02
CA GLY A 50 -0.41 6.34 10.08
C GLY A 50 0.09 6.09 8.66
N SER A 51 0.97 6.94 8.15
CA SER A 51 1.59 6.80 6.83
C SER A 51 2.33 5.48 6.66
N ILE A 52 3.11 5.06 7.65
CA ILE A 52 3.84 3.78 7.62
C ILE A 52 2.85 2.60 7.64
N VAL A 53 1.80 2.66 8.47
CA VAL A 53 0.76 1.62 8.52
C VAL A 53 0.05 1.48 7.16
N TRP A 54 -0.31 2.60 6.53
CA TRP A 54 -0.89 2.58 5.18
C TRP A 54 0.10 2.03 4.15
N ALA A 55 1.36 2.45 4.19
CA ALA A 55 2.39 1.98 3.28
C ALA A 55 2.58 0.46 3.37
N VAL A 56 2.77 -0.04 4.59
CA VAL A 56 2.93 -1.47 4.89
C VAL A 56 1.66 -2.24 4.56
N GLY A 57 0.48 -1.73 4.90
CA GLY A 57 -0.80 -2.36 4.59
C GLY A 57 -1.01 -2.53 3.08
N GLY A 58 -0.68 -1.51 2.28
CA GLY A 58 -0.71 -1.59 0.83
C GLY A 58 0.24 -2.66 0.27
N ILE A 59 1.47 -2.72 0.80
CA ILE A 59 2.45 -3.76 0.43
C ILE A 59 1.92 -5.16 0.78
N VAL A 60 1.37 -5.33 1.98
CA VAL A 60 0.76 -6.59 2.43
C VAL A 60 -0.34 -7.02 1.47
N LEU A 61 -1.22 -6.10 1.05
CA LEU A 61 -2.28 -6.39 0.08
C LEU A 61 -1.72 -6.89 -1.26
N VAL A 62 -0.65 -6.28 -1.77
CA VAL A 62 -0.01 -6.69 -3.03
C VAL A 62 0.49 -8.14 -2.97
N PHE A 63 1.15 -8.51 -1.87
CA PHE A 63 1.71 -9.86 -1.69
C PHE A 63 0.64 -10.88 -1.30
N ALA A 64 -0.32 -10.50 -0.47
CA ALA A 64 -1.41 -11.35 -0.02
C ALA A 64 -2.49 -11.57 -1.09
N ALA A 65 -2.56 -10.73 -2.13
CA ALA A 65 -3.55 -10.86 -3.21
C ALA A 65 -3.57 -12.26 -3.85
N LYS A 66 -2.39 -12.85 -4.11
CA LYS A 66 -2.28 -14.16 -4.75
C LYS A 66 -2.76 -15.32 -3.86
N PRO A 67 -2.33 -15.46 -2.58
CA PRO A 67 -2.89 -16.48 -1.70
C PRO A 67 -4.38 -16.25 -1.42
N LEU A 68 -4.85 -15.01 -1.25
CA LEU A 68 -6.28 -14.69 -1.10
C LEU A 68 -7.09 -15.13 -2.33
N GLY A 69 -6.65 -14.80 -3.54
CA GLY A 69 -7.33 -15.21 -4.77
C GLY A 69 -7.37 -16.72 -4.99
N ARG A 70 -6.39 -17.46 -4.45
CA ARG A 70 -6.42 -18.94 -4.44
C ARG A 70 -7.37 -19.49 -3.38
N LEU A 71 -7.39 -18.92 -2.18
CA LEU A 71 -8.26 -19.36 -1.08
C LEU A 71 -9.73 -19.12 -1.41
N LEU A 72 -10.08 -17.90 -1.84
CA LEU A 72 -11.44 -17.53 -2.22
C LEU A 72 -11.91 -18.23 -3.51
N GLY A 73 -10.96 -18.75 -4.28
CA GLY A 73 -11.22 -19.48 -5.52
C GLY A 73 -11.42 -20.99 -5.36
N ARG A 74 -11.16 -21.55 -4.17
CA ARG A 74 -11.34 -22.98 -3.89
C ARG A 74 -12.84 -23.28 -3.84
N GLY A 75 -13.32 -24.09 -4.78
CA GLY A 75 -14.74 -24.48 -4.90
C GLY A 75 -15.51 -23.79 -6.03
N LEU A 76 -14.86 -22.89 -6.78
CA LEU A 76 -15.36 -22.33 -8.05
C LEU A 76 -14.69 -22.99 -9.28
N GLU A 77 -14.06 -24.15 -9.08
CA GLU A 77 -13.55 -25.02 -10.14
C GLU A 77 -14.64 -25.95 -10.65
#